data_AF-A0A0P1INK7-F1
#
_entry.id   AF-A0A0P1INK7-F1
#
_cell.length_a   1.000
_cell.length_b   1.000
_cell.length_c   1.000
_cell.angle_alpha   90.00
_cell.angle_beta   90.00
_cell.angle_gamma   90.00
#
_symmetry.space_group_name_H-M   'P 1'
#
loop_
_entity.id
_entity.type
_entity.pdbx_description
1 polymer ?
#
loop_
_entity_poly.entity_id
_entity_poly.type
_entity_poly.pdbx_seq_one_letter_code
_entity_poly.pdbx_strand_id
1 'polypeptide(L)'
;MKLMRGLLLVGAVAAVAACDNKVDKTVDRGWDAKHLSQLKAGIWVDPNGCDHWIIDDGFEGYLSQRLDKYGKPVCSGVAPPGVATGPFKQGSPVKDQI
;
A
#
# COMPACT_ATOMS: atom_id res chain seq x y z
N MET A 1 6.09 20.59 34.74
CA MET A 1 7.32 20.08 34.06
C MET A 1 7.55 18.57 34.24
N LYS A 2 7.43 17.99 35.44
CA LYS A 2 7.66 16.54 35.66
C LYS A 2 6.68 15.64 34.89
N LEU A 3 5.39 15.96 34.91
CA LEU A 3 4.34 15.26 34.15
C LEU A 3 4.57 15.33 32.63
N MET A 4 4.97 16.49 32.12
CA MET A 4 5.22 16.70 30.69
C MET A 4 6.44 15.90 30.19
N ARG A 5 7.49 15.79 31.00
CA ARG A 5 8.65 14.92 30.73
C ARG A 5 8.26 13.44 30.75
N GLY A 6 7.38 13.04 31.68
CA GLY A 6 6.85 11.68 31.74
C GLY A 6 6.04 11.31 30.49
N LEU A 7 5.12 12.18 30.05
CA LEU A 7 4.34 12.00 28.82
C LEU A 7 5.22 11.93 27.57
N LEU A 8 6.24 12.78 27.47
CA LEU A 8 7.22 12.72 26.36
C LEU A 8 7.99 11.40 26.34
N LEU A 9 8.41 10.88 27.50
CA LEU A 9 9.10 9.60 27.59
C LEU A 9 8.19 8.42 27.22
N VAL A 10 6.93 8.41 27.68
CA VAL A 10 5.94 7.38 27.31
C VAL A 10 5.66 7.42 25.81
N GLY A 11 5.49 8.62 25.24
CA GLY A 11 5.29 8.79 23.80
C GLY A 11 6.49 8.30 22.99
N ALA A 12 7.71 8.59 23.44
CA ALA A 12 8.93 8.10 22.79
C ALA A 12 9.04 6.57 22.85
N VAL A 13 8.76 5.94 23.98
CA VAL A 13 8.78 4.48 24.12
C VAL A 13 7.71 3.82 23.24
N ALA A 14 6.50 4.37 23.21
CA ALA A 14 5.42 3.85 22.36
C ALA A 14 5.76 3.96 20.86
N ALA A 15 6.40 5.06 20.44
CA ALA A 15 6.84 5.24 19.06
C ALA A 15 7.91 4.21 18.64
N VAL A 16 8.85 3.89 19.52
CA VAL A 16 9.90 2.89 19.23
C VAL A 16 9.34 1.46 19.21
N ALA A 17 8.32 1.17 20.02
CA ALA A 17 7.69 -0.15 20.08
C ALA A 17 6.90 -0.52 18.80
N ALA A 18 6.57 0.45 17.93
CA ALA A 18 5.88 0.20 16.67
C ALA A 18 6.79 -0.38 15.56
N CYS A 19 8.10 -0.39 15.76
CA CYS A 19 9.09 -0.88 14.80
C CYS A 19 9.28 -2.40 14.89
N ASP A 20 8.28 -3.19 14.50
CA ASP A 20 8.42 -4.65 14.40
C ASP A 20 8.28 -5.15 12.96
N ASN A 21 9.11 -6.13 12.59
CA ASN A 21 9.16 -6.72 11.25
C ASN A 21 8.04 -7.74 11.08
N LYS A 22 7.00 -7.38 10.34
CA LYS A 22 5.92 -8.32 10.02
C LYS A 22 6.44 -9.46 9.16
N VAL A 23 6.41 -10.68 9.68
CA VAL A 23 6.80 -11.90 8.94
C VAL A 23 5.70 -12.31 7.97
N ASP A 24 4.44 -12.31 8.43
CA ASP A 24 3.31 -12.66 7.59
C ASP A 24 2.90 -11.47 6.70
N LYS A 25 3.17 -11.56 5.41
CA LYS A 25 2.80 -10.54 4.41
C LYS A 25 1.44 -10.82 3.75
N THR A 26 0.67 -11.80 4.21
CA THR A 26 -0.65 -12.15 3.65
C THR A 26 -1.80 -11.34 4.26
N VAL A 27 -1.52 -10.61 5.34
CA VAL A 27 -2.46 -9.72 6.03
C VAL A 27 -1.86 -8.31 6.03
N ASP A 28 -2.68 -7.28 6.05
CA ASP A 28 -2.28 -5.88 6.27
C ASP A 28 -2.10 -5.57 7.78
N ARG A 29 -1.93 -4.29 8.15
CA ARG A 29 -1.85 -3.78 9.53
C ARG A 29 -2.86 -2.64 9.69
N GLY A 30 -3.12 -2.22 10.92
CA GLY A 30 -3.91 -1.02 11.19
C GLY A 30 -5.36 -1.32 11.57
N TRP A 31 -6.24 -0.38 11.24
CA TRP A 31 -7.62 -0.35 11.74
C TRP A 31 -8.58 -1.25 10.95
N ASP A 32 -8.26 -1.58 9.71
CA ASP A 32 -9.07 -2.41 8.82
C ASP A 32 -8.37 -3.73 8.47
N ALA A 33 -7.67 -4.30 9.46
CA ALA A 33 -6.86 -5.49 9.30
C ALA A 33 -7.64 -6.68 8.67
N LYS A 34 -7.21 -7.12 7.50
CA LYS A 34 -7.81 -8.19 6.68
C LYS A 34 -6.77 -8.89 5.81
N HIS A 35 -7.16 -10.03 5.27
CA HIS A 35 -6.28 -10.79 4.39
C HIS A 35 -6.22 -10.13 3.00
N LEU A 36 -5.02 -9.99 2.42
CA LEU A 36 -4.79 -9.26 1.16
C LEU A 36 -5.56 -9.86 -0.04
N SER A 37 -5.97 -11.13 0.05
CA SER A 37 -6.82 -11.75 -0.98
C SER A 37 -8.21 -11.12 -1.12
N GLN A 38 -8.63 -10.29 -0.17
CA GLN A 38 -9.88 -9.55 -0.23
C GLN A 38 -9.77 -8.28 -1.09
N LEU A 39 -8.55 -7.81 -1.36
CA LEU A 39 -8.29 -6.58 -2.10
C LEU A 39 -8.42 -6.80 -3.61
N LYS A 40 -8.70 -5.71 -4.32
CA LYS A 40 -8.80 -5.70 -5.78
C LYS A 40 -7.72 -4.80 -6.36
N ALA A 41 -6.90 -5.37 -7.24
CA ALA A 41 -5.90 -4.61 -7.95
C ALA A 41 -6.51 -3.82 -9.12
N GLY A 42 -6.00 -2.61 -9.33
CA GLY A 42 -6.08 -1.91 -10.60
C GLY A 42 -4.78 -2.04 -11.39
N ILE A 43 -4.65 -1.20 -12.42
CA ILE A 43 -3.43 -1.08 -13.22
C ILE A 43 -2.89 0.34 -13.09
N TRP A 44 -1.63 0.48 -12.70
CA TRP A 44 -0.86 1.69 -12.87
C TRP A 44 0.05 1.55 -14.09
N VAL A 45 0.11 2.58 -14.93
CA VAL A 45 0.98 2.61 -16.11
C VAL A 45 2.21 3.46 -15.78
N ASP A 46 3.38 2.86 -15.83
CA ASP A 46 4.65 3.54 -15.55
C ASP A 46 5.03 4.54 -16.67
N PRO A 47 6.08 5.38 -16.48
CA PRO A 47 6.51 6.34 -17.50
C PRO A 47 6.96 5.71 -18.83
N ASN A 48 7.29 4.42 -18.84
CA ASN A 48 7.63 3.69 -20.07
C ASN A 48 6.39 3.14 -20.79
N GLY A 49 5.20 3.34 -20.22
CA GLY A 49 3.93 2.86 -20.76
C GLY A 49 3.59 1.42 -20.34
N CYS A 50 4.28 0.85 -19.35
CA CYS A 50 4.09 -0.54 -18.95
C CYS A 50 3.28 -0.68 -17.66
N ASP A 51 2.49 -1.75 -17.62
CA ASP A 51 1.50 -2.05 -16.60
C ASP A 51 2.13 -2.59 -15.31
N HIS A 52 1.62 -2.10 -14.19
CA HIS A 52 1.86 -2.63 -12.85
C HIS A 52 0.52 -2.90 -12.18
N TRP A 53 0.40 -4.04 -11.51
CA TRP A 53 -0.66 -4.25 -10.54
C TRP A 53 -0.46 -3.27 -9.39
N ILE A 54 -1.51 -2.54 -9.05
CA ILE A 54 -1.50 -1.60 -7.94
C ILE A 54 -2.72 -1.83 -7.05
N ILE A 55 -2.48 -1.81 -5.74
CA ILE A 55 -3.51 -1.75 -4.70
C ILE A 55 -3.11 -0.62 -3.76
N ASP A 56 -4.10 0.15 -3.38
CA ASP A 56 -4.01 1.28 -2.46
C ASP A 56 -5.08 1.06 -1.38
N ASP A 57 -4.64 0.61 -0.21
CA ASP A 57 -5.49 0.21 0.92
C ASP A 57 -5.41 1.26 2.04
N GLY A 58 -5.37 2.54 1.68
CA GLY A 58 -5.24 3.65 2.61
C GLY A 58 -3.78 4.06 2.80
N PHE A 59 -3.20 3.77 3.97
CA PHE A 59 -1.78 4.09 4.20
C PHE A 59 -0.84 3.06 3.56
N GLU A 60 -1.34 1.87 3.25
CA GLU A 60 -0.60 0.75 2.72
C GLU A 60 -0.80 0.61 1.21
N GLY A 61 0.31 0.58 0.46
CA GLY A 61 0.31 0.35 -0.98
C GLY A 61 1.02 -0.94 -1.37
N TYR A 62 0.49 -1.64 -2.37
CA TYR A 62 1.09 -2.83 -2.97
C TYR A 62 1.28 -2.60 -4.47
N LEU A 63 2.48 -2.93 -4.96
CA LEU A 63 2.84 -2.76 -6.36
C LEU A 63 3.62 -3.98 -6.85
N SER A 64 3.26 -4.48 -8.02
CA SER A 64 4.03 -5.52 -8.72
C SER A 64 3.95 -5.32 -10.22
N GLN A 65 5.06 -5.53 -10.93
CA GLN A 65 5.07 -5.44 -12.39
C GLN A 65 4.16 -6.52 -12.99
N ARG A 66 3.31 -6.13 -13.93
CA ARG A 66 2.49 -7.10 -14.66
C ARG A 66 3.33 -7.72 -15.76
N LEU A 67 3.56 -9.02 -15.66
CA LEU A 67 4.35 -9.78 -16.61
C LEU A 67 3.47 -10.67 -17.50
N ASP A 68 3.91 -10.87 -18.73
CA ASP A 68 3.35 -11.90 -19.60
C ASP A 68 3.86 -13.30 -19.20
N LYS A 69 3.39 -14.33 -19.91
CA LYS A 69 3.78 -15.72 -19.65
C LYS A 69 5.27 -16.02 -19.89
N TYR A 70 6.01 -15.09 -20.51
CA TYR A 70 7.46 -15.18 -20.77
C TYR A 70 8.27 -14.31 -19.80
N GLY A 71 7.64 -13.65 -18.84
CA GLY A 71 8.30 -12.77 -17.89
C GLY A 71 8.61 -11.38 -18.47
N LYS A 72 8.04 -11.00 -19.62
CA LYS A 72 8.20 -9.64 -20.17
C LYS A 72 7.15 -8.70 -19.60
N PRO A 73 7.48 -7.41 -19.38
CA PRO A 73 6.50 -6.41 -18.99
C PRO A 73 5.34 -6.33 -19.98
N VAL A 74 4.12 -6.29 -19.46
CA VAL A 74 2.92 -5.99 -20.25
C VAL A 74 2.83 -4.47 -20.39
N CYS A 75 2.61 -3.97 -21.60
CA CYS A 75 2.42 -2.54 -21.84
C CYS A 75 1.14 -2.38 -22.67
N SER A 76 -0.01 -2.37 -21.98
CA SER A 76 -1.32 -2.58 -22.62
C SER A 76 -1.97 -1.31 -23.16
N GLY A 77 -1.53 -0.14 -22.70
CA GLY A 77 -2.16 1.14 -23.04
C GLY A 77 -3.54 1.35 -22.40
N VAL A 78 -3.87 0.62 -21.33
CA VAL A 78 -5.16 0.74 -20.63
C VAL A 78 -5.40 2.12 -20.00
N ALA A 79 -4.32 2.88 -19.73
CA ALA A 79 -4.35 4.26 -19.26
C ALA A 79 -3.11 5.04 -19.76
N PRO A 80 -3.11 6.38 -19.71
CA PRO A 80 -1.91 7.17 -19.98
C PRO A 80 -0.78 6.89 -18.98
N PRO A 81 0.49 7.10 -19.35
CA PRO A 81 1.62 7.03 -18.41
C PRO A 81 1.40 7.89 -17.17
N GLY A 82 1.70 7.35 -15.99
CA GLY A 82 1.51 7.98 -14.70
C GLY A 82 0.11 7.81 -14.09
N VAL A 83 -0.83 7.17 -14.79
CA VAL A 83 -2.23 7.03 -14.35
C VAL A 83 -2.51 5.62 -13.81
N ALA A 84 -3.21 5.56 -12.68
CA ALA A 84 -3.80 4.33 -12.16
C ALA A 84 -5.30 4.23 -12.53
N THR A 85 -5.75 3.05 -12.94
CA THR A 85 -7.12 2.77 -13.36
C THR A 85 -7.65 1.47 -12.74
N GLY A 86 -8.97 1.32 -12.67
CA GLY A 86 -9.64 0.19 -12.03
C GLY A 86 -9.88 0.39 -10.53
N PRO A 87 -10.28 -0.66 -9.80
CA PRO A 87 -10.71 -0.59 -8.40
C PRO A 87 -9.55 -0.57 -7.41
N PHE A 88 -8.43 0.09 -7.72
CA PHE A 88 -7.20 0.01 -6.93
C PHE A 88 -7.34 0.56 -5.50
N LYS A 89 -8.28 1.48 -5.26
CA LYS A 89 -8.62 2.03 -3.93
C LYS A 89 -9.74 1.27 -3.20
N GLN A 90 -10.20 0.15 -3.74
CA GLN A 90 -11.27 -0.62 -3.14
C GLN A 90 -10.70 -1.58 -2.08
N GLY A 91 -11.07 -1.36 -0.82
CA GLY A 91 -10.62 -2.24 0.26
C GLY A 91 -10.64 -1.56 1.62
N SER A 92 -10.27 -0.28 1.65
CA SER A 92 -10.18 0.50 2.88
C SER A 92 -11.23 1.61 2.96
N PRO A 93 -11.80 1.88 4.15
CA PRO A 93 -12.53 3.12 4.42
C PRO A 93 -11.59 4.33 4.61
N VAL A 94 -10.28 4.09 4.76
CA VAL A 94 -9.28 5.16 4.91
C VAL A 94 -9.11 5.85 3.56
N LYS A 95 -9.40 7.15 3.53
CA LYS A 95 -9.12 7.98 2.35
C LYS A 95 -7.73 8.58 2.47
N ASP A 96 -6.96 8.46 1.40
CA ASP A 96 -5.67 9.13 1.29
C ASP A 96 -5.93 10.63 1.17
N GLN A 97 -5.19 11.43 1.92
CA GLN A 97 -5.36 12.90 1.96
C GLN A 97 -4.58 13.62 0.86
N ILE A 98 -4.27 12.95 -0.25
CA ILE A 98 -3.52 13.50 -1.39
C ILE A 98 -4.37 13.42 -2.65
#